data_AF-A0A2N8BRT4-F1
#
_entry.id   AF-A0A2N8BRT4-F1
#
_cell.length_a   1.000
_cell.length_b   1.000
_cell.length_c   1.000
_cell.angle_alpha   90.00
_cell.angle_beta   90.00
_cell.angle_gamma   90.00
#
_symmetry.space_group_name_H-M   'P 1'
#
loop_
_entity.id
_entity.type
_entity.pdbx_description
1 polymer ?
#
loop_
_entity_poly.entity_id
_entity_poly.type
_entity_poly.pdbx_seq_one_letter_code
_entity_poly.pdbx_strand_id
1 'polypeptide(L)'
;VVTLEPCHHTGRTGPCSHALVDAGIARVVIAQSDPNPVASGGEQWLRTHGVEVVTGVLSEEATALNADWTFSQIHRRPRVCWKYAASLDGR
;
A
#
# COMPACT_ATOMS: atom_id res chain seq x y z
N VAL A 1 0.60 2.83 13.34
CA VAL A 1 0.18 1.69 12.49
C VAL A 1 -0.39 2.26 11.21
N VAL A 2 -0.06 1.69 10.05
CA VAL A 2 -0.57 2.10 8.73
C VAL A 2 -0.90 0.87 7.88
N THR A 3 -1.92 0.96 7.03
CA THR A 3 -2.40 -0.16 6.20
C THR A 3 -1.60 -0.36 4.91
N LEU A 4 -0.91 0.68 4.43
CA LEU A 4 0.00 0.63 3.29
C LEU A 4 1.35 1.24 3.70
N GLU A 5 2.43 0.78 3.11
CA GLU A 5 3.78 1.33 3.33
C GLU A 5 3.79 2.87 3.18
N PRO A 6 4.39 3.61 4.13
CA PRO A 6 4.54 5.05 4.01
C PRO A 6 5.30 5.43 2.74
N CYS A 7 4.73 6.31 1.93
CA CYS A 7 5.36 6.71 0.67
C CYS A 7 6.73 7.37 0.89
N HIS A 8 7.67 7.08 -0.01
CA HIS A 8 9.02 7.65 -0.06
C HIS A 8 9.30 8.33 -1.40
N HIS A 9 8.40 9.23 -1.78
CA HIS A 9 8.58 10.13 -2.91
C HIS A 9 7.94 11.49 -2.60
N THR A 10 8.31 12.52 -3.35
CA THR A 10 7.63 13.81 -3.30
C THR A 10 6.67 13.90 -4.48
N GLY A 11 5.37 13.95 -4.16
CA GLY A 11 4.31 14.20 -5.14
C GLY A 11 3.75 15.60 -4.95
N ARG A 12 2.44 15.70 -4.69
CA ARG A 12 1.80 16.97 -4.28
C ARG A 12 2.19 17.39 -2.86
N THR A 13 2.51 16.42 -2.00
CA THR A 13 2.99 16.60 -0.63
C THR A 13 4.34 15.90 -0.46
N GLY A 14 5.05 16.22 0.62
CA GLY A 14 6.28 15.53 1.00
C GLY A 14 6.05 14.07 1.38
N PRO A 15 7.13 13.27 1.45
CA PRO A 15 7.08 11.83 1.74
C PRO A 15 6.65 11.57 3.19
N CYS A 16 5.69 10.67 3.38
CA CYS A 16 5.23 10.24 4.70
C CYS A 16 6.36 9.60 5.52
N SER A 17 7.29 8.90 4.88
CA SER A 17 8.42 8.28 5.59
C SER A 17 9.33 9.30 6.27
N HIS A 18 9.50 10.51 5.72
CA HIS A 18 10.25 11.59 6.38
C HIS A 18 9.45 12.19 7.52
N ALA A 19 8.15 12.47 7.29
CA ALA A 19 7.28 13.02 8.33
C ALA A 19 7.22 12.14 9.58
N LEU A 20 7.28 10.81 9.43
CA LEU A 20 7.32 9.87 10.55
C LEU A 20 8.64 9.95 11.33
N VAL A 21 9.78 10.09 10.65
CA VAL A 21 11.09 10.28 11.28
C VAL A 21 11.15 11.62 11.99
N ASP A 22 10.73 12.71 11.33
CA ASP A 22 10.72 14.07 11.87
C ASP A 22 9.80 14.20 13.10
N ALA A 23 8.71 13.42 13.13
CA ALA A 23 7.81 13.34 14.28
C ALA A 23 8.38 12.51 15.45
N GLY A 24 9.56 11.89 15.30
CA GLY A 24 10.18 11.08 16.34
C GLY A 24 9.47 9.74 16.60
N ILE A 25 8.79 9.18 15.60
CA ILE A 25 8.10 7.89 15.75
C ILE A 25 9.13 6.76 15.89
N ALA A 26 9.10 6.06 17.02
CA ALA A 26 10.02 4.96 17.29
C ALA A 26 9.65 3.64 16.61
N ARG A 27 8.36 3.42 16.30
CA ARG A 27 7.87 2.15 15.75
C ARG A 27 6.73 2.35 14.75
N VAL A 28 6.81 1.66 13.61
CA VAL A 28 5.78 1.65 12.57
C VAL A 28 5.41 0.21 12.22
N VAL A 29 4.12 -0.10 12.29
CA VAL A 29 3.56 -1.37 11.80
C VAL A 29 2.89 -1.11 10.46
N ILE A 30 3.31 -1.84 9.43
CA ILE A 30 2.86 -1.75 8.05
C ILE A 30 2.11 -3.04 7.70
N ALA A 31 0.88 -2.93 7.21
CA ALA A 31 0.13 -4.12 6.79
C ALA A 31 0.58 -4.62 5.40
N GLN A 32 0.50 -3.76 4.37
CA GLN A 32 0.87 -4.08 2.99
C GLN A 32 2.09 -3.26 2.53
N SER A 33 3.08 -3.89 1.89
CA SER A 33 4.14 -3.17 1.16
C SER A 33 3.58 -2.45 -0.07
N ASP A 34 4.20 -1.36 -0.50
CA ASP A 34 3.72 -0.59 -1.65
C ASP A 34 4.22 -1.22 -2.98
N PRO A 35 3.32 -1.73 -3.85
CA PRO A 35 3.70 -2.27 -5.15
C PRO A 35 4.08 -1.19 -6.18
N ASN A 36 3.87 0.10 -5.88
CA ASN A 36 4.23 1.20 -6.76
C ASN A 36 5.74 1.51 -6.66
N PRO A 37 6.54 1.28 -7.71
CA PRO A 37 7.99 1.46 -7.67
C PRO A 37 8.41 2.92 -7.50
N VAL A 38 7.52 3.88 -7.80
CA VAL A 38 7.81 5.31 -7.59
C VAL A 38 7.67 5.68 -6.12
N ALA A 39 6.77 5.03 -5.38
CA ALA A 39 6.40 5.41 -4.02
C ALA A 39 6.96 4.50 -2.93
N SER A 40 7.33 3.26 -3.28
CA SER A 40 7.96 2.27 -2.40
C SER A 40 9.31 2.72 -1.84
N GLY A 41 9.79 2.04 -0.81
CA GLY A 41 11.10 2.25 -0.19
C GLY A 41 11.04 2.98 1.16
N GLY A 42 9.84 3.35 1.61
CA GLY A 42 9.63 3.97 2.91
C GLY A 42 9.90 3.00 4.06
N GLU A 43 9.62 1.71 3.91
CA GLU A 43 10.02 0.70 4.90
C GLU A 43 11.53 0.75 5.14
N GLN A 44 12.31 0.64 4.07
CA GLN A 44 13.77 0.59 4.17
C GLN A 44 14.33 1.91 4.74
N TRP A 45 13.79 3.05 4.30
CA TRP A 45 14.17 4.36 4.82
C TRP A 45 13.92 4.50 6.33
N LEU A 46 12.75 4.06 6.81
CA LEU A 46 12.43 4.08 8.24
C LEU A 46 13.42 3.21 9.04
N ARG A 47 13.73 2.01 8.54
CA ARG A 47 14.71 1.11 9.19
C ARG A 47 16.10 1.73 9.27
N THR A 48 16.57 2.40 8.22
CA THR A 48 17.89 3.05 8.21
C THR A 48 17.96 4.26 9.15
N HIS A 49 16.81 4.83 9.54
CA HIS A 49 16.70 5.94 10.48
C HIS A 49 16.37 5.49 11.91
N GLY A 50 16.55 4.20 12.22
CA GLY A 50 16.41 3.68 13.57
C GLY A 50 14.96 3.46 14.02
N VAL A 51 13.99 3.55 13.11
CA VAL A 51 12.59 3.22 13.41
C VAL A 51 12.42 1.71 13.36
N GLU A 52 11.82 1.12 14.40
CA GLU A 52 11.42 -0.29 14.38
C GLU A 52 10.26 -0.48 13.40
N VAL A 53 10.46 -1.31 12.37
CA VAL A 53 9.41 -1.61 11.39
C VAL A 53 9.00 -3.08 11.45
N VAL A 54 7.69 -3.30 11.61
CA VAL A 54 7.04 -4.61 11.51
C VAL A 54 6.13 -4.61 10.29
N THR A 55 6.22 -5.65 9.47
CA THR A 55 5.46 -5.76 8.22
C THR A 55 4.56 -6.98 8.20
N GLY A 56 3.57 -6.99 7.30
CA GLY A 56 2.76 -8.16 7.01
C GLY A 56 1.59 -8.41 7.98
N VAL A 57 1.37 -7.53 8.97
CA VAL A 57 0.26 -7.66 9.93
C VAL A 57 -1.06 -7.37 9.22
N LEU A 58 -1.94 -8.37 9.11
CA LEU A 58 -3.21 -8.26 8.36
C LEU A 58 -3.01 -7.85 6.89
N SER A 59 -1.96 -8.38 6.25
CA SER A 59 -1.61 -8.03 4.86
C SER A 59 -2.68 -8.45 3.86
N GLU A 60 -3.39 -9.55 4.10
CA GLU A 60 -4.49 -10.03 3.26
C GLU A 60 -5.67 -9.06 3.30
N GLU A 61 -6.08 -8.63 4.49
CA GLU A 61 -7.16 -7.65 4.68
C GLU A 61 -6.78 -6.28 4.12
N ALA A 62 -5.54 -5.84 4.33
CA ALA A 62 -5.06 -4.59 3.76
C ALA A 62 -5.01 -4.62 2.23
N THR A 63 -4.63 -5.76 1.65
CA THR A 63 -4.67 -5.97 0.19
C THR A 63 -6.11 -5.95 -0.33
N ALA A 64 -7.04 -6.57 0.39
CA ALA A 64 -8.46 -6.57 0.03
C ALA A 64 -9.08 -5.16 0.08
N LEU A 65 -8.67 -4.33 1.04
CA LEU A 65 -9.14 -2.95 1.19
C LEU A 65 -8.93 -2.10 -0.08
N ASN A 66 -7.82 -2.31 -0.80
CA ASN A 66 -7.45 -1.57 -2.01
C ASN A 66 -7.22 -2.48 -3.23
N ALA A 67 -7.99 -3.57 -3.33
CA ALA A 67 -7.73 -4.66 -4.29
C ALA A 67 -7.63 -4.19 -5.76
N ASP A 68 -8.46 -3.25 -6.20
CA ASP A 68 -8.43 -2.74 -7.59
C ASP A 68 -7.17 -1.93 -7.89
N TRP A 69 -6.74 -1.10 -6.95
CA TRP A 69 -5.52 -0.32 -7.06
C TRP A 69 -4.30 -1.22 -7.00
N THR A 70 -4.23 -2.14 -6.04
CA THR A 70 -3.12 -3.08 -5.88
C THR A 70 -2.98 -3.95 -7.12
N PHE A 71 -4.07 -4.50 -7.65
CA PHE A 71 -4.08 -5.23 -8.92
C PHE A 71 -3.52 -4.38 -10.06
N SER A 72 -3.95 -3.12 -10.16
CA SER A 72 -3.51 -2.22 -11.24
C SER A 72 -2.02 -1.88 -11.16
N GLN A 73 -1.48 -1.70 -9.95
CA GLN A 73 -0.05 -1.46 -9.74
C GLN A 73 0.79 -2.69 -10.12
N ILE A 74 0.38 -3.89 -9.68
CA ILE A 74 1.10 -5.14 -9.92
C ILE A 74 1.06 -5.52 -11.40
N HIS A 75 -0.13 -5.50 -12.02
CA HIS A 75 -0.35 -6.04 -13.36
C HIS A 75 -0.24 -4.99 -14.47
N ARG A 76 -0.07 -3.71 -14.13
CA ARG A 76 0.02 -2.59 -15.09
C ARG A 76 -1.18 -2.50 -16.05
N ARG A 77 -2.35 -2.91 -15.56
CA ARG A 77 -3.64 -2.86 -16.28
C ARG A 77 -4.79 -2.77 -15.28
N PRO A 78 -5.94 -2.19 -15.63
CA PRO A 78 -7.06 -2.08 -14.70
C PRO A 78 -7.61 -3.45 -14.29
N ARG A 79 -8.11 -3.55 -13.05
CA ARG A 79 -8.97 -4.66 -12.65
C ARG A 79 -10.36 -4.43 -13.25
N VAL A 80 -10.85 -5.39 -14.02
CA VAL A 80 -12.13 -5.27 -14.73
C VAL A 80 -13.14 -6.25 -14.13
N CYS A 81 -14.27 -5.71 -13.68
CA CYS A 81 -15.44 -6.49 -13.30
C CYS A 81 -16.47 -6.41 -14.42
N TRP A 82 -16.78 -7.53 -15.05
CA TRP A 82 -17.90 -7.61 -15.98
C TRP A 82 -19.14 -8.11 -15.24
N LYS A 83 -20.14 -7.22 -15.12
CA LYS A 83 -21.43 -7.56 -14.52
C LYS A 83 -22.40 -7.96 -15.63
N TYR A 84 -22.96 -9.14 -15.50
CA TYR A 84 -23.99 -9.68 -16.37
C TYR A 84 -25.22 -10.09 -15.55
N ALA A 85 -26.40 -10.02 -16.14
CA ALA A 85 -27.63 -10.51 -15.54
C ALA A 85 -28.41 -11.25 -16.61
N ALA A 86 -28.87 -12.44 -16.27
CA ALA A 86 -29.69 -13.28 -17.12
C ALA A 86 -30.70 -14.06 -16.27
N SER A 87 -31.78 -14.45 -16.90
CA SER A 87 -32.69 -15.49 -16.45
C SER A 87 -32.02 -16.87 -16.49
N LEU A 88 -32.71 -17.91 -15.97
CA LEU A 88 -32.13 -19.25 -15.84
C LEU A 88 -31.72 -19.86 -17.20
N ASP A 89 -32.35 -19.45 -18.31
CA ASP A 89 -32.01 -19.90 -19.66
C ASP A 89 -30.85 -19.09 -20.31
N GLY A 90 -30.21 -18.20 -19.56
CA GLY A 90 -29.06 -17.42 -20.03
C GLY A 90 -29.41 -16.22 -20.91
N ARG A 91 -30.67 -15.76 -20.91
CA ARG A 91 -31.10 -14.51 -21.56
C ARG A 91 -31.21 -13.36 -20.58
#